data_AF-A0A0L0LFV2-F1
#
_entry.id   AF-A0A0L0LFV2-F1
#
_cell.length_a   1.000
_cell.length_b   1.000
_cell.length_c   1.000
_cell.angle_alpha   90.00
_cell.angle_beta   90.00
_cell.angle_gamma   90.00
#
_symmetry.space_group_name_H-M   'P 1'
#
loop_
_entity.id
_entity.type
_entity.pdbx_description
1 polymer ?
#
loop_
_entity_poly.entity_id
_entity_poly.type
_entity_poly.pdbx_seq_one_letter_code
_entity_poly.pdbx_strand_id
1 'polypeptide(L)'
;MKKIYLEILFSALFVALSTIFIYGRLIGFDVFWNSQFLWSVILSIGWVVVALGYYHQGWLVHTSRSADHVSVVLPTAVFIVQCILFIKGIYYGDWSLIIGAVMVNSGVVFSLYQIVRAKHIRQ
;
A
#
# COMPACT_ATOMS: atom_id res chain seq x y z
N MET A 1 -13.78 -4.18 -18.16
CA MET A 1 -12.40 -3.85 -17.68
C MET A 1 -12.04 -2.37 -17.86
N LYS A 2 -12.02 -1.78 -19.06
CA LYS A 2 -11.62 -0.36 -19.27
C LYS A 2 -12.38 0.70 -18.42
N LYS A 3 -13.69 0.51 -18.18
CA LYS A 3 -14.52 1.44 -17.40
C LYS A 3 -14.14 1.50 -15.91
N ILE A 4 -13.87 0.34 -15.30
CA ILE A 4 -13.44 0.23 -13.89
C ILE A 4 -12.08 0.90 -13.68
N TYR A 5 -11.13 0.73 -14.60
CA TYR A 5 -9.83 1.43 -14.53
C TYR A 5 -9.96 2.95 -14.61
N LEU A 6 -10.92 3.44 -15.41
CA LEU A 6 -11.24 4.86 -15.50
C LEU A 6 -11.87 5.40 -14.21
N GLU A 7 -12.77 4.65 -13.60
CA GLU A 7 -13.38 5.01 -12.31
C GLU A 7 -12.35 5.04 -11.17
N ILE A 8 -11.42 4.08 -11.15
CA ILE A 8 -10.29 4.07 -10.21
C ILE A 8 -9.37 5.27 -10.46
N LEU A 9 -9.04 5.56 -11.72
CA LEU A 9 -8.19 6.67 -12.10
C LEU A 9 -8.81 8.01 -11.69
N PHE A 10 -10.10 8.23 -11.98
CA PHE A 10 -10.82 9.43 -11.58
C PHE A 10 -10.95 9.55 -10.06
N SER A 11 -11.18 8.44 -9.35
CA SER A 11 -11.23 8.45 -7.88
C SER A 11 -9.87 8.82 -7.28
N ALA A 12 -8.79 8.28 -7.81
CA ALA A 12 -7.44 8.61 -7.38
C ALA A 12 -7.07 10.07 -7.68
N LEU A 13 -7.40 10.57 -8.88
CA LEU A 13 -7.22 11.96 -9.27
C LEU A 13 -8.02 12.91 -8.39
N PHE A 14 -9.30 12.59 -8.14
CA PHE A 14 -10.16 13.39 -7.28
C PHE A 14 -9.60 13.49 -5.87
N VAL A 15 -9.19 12.37 -5.27
CA VAL A 15 -8.60 12.36 -3.93
C VAL A 15 -7.30 13.16 -3.91
N ALA A 16 -6.37 12.92 -4.85
CA ALA A 16 -5.10 13.64 -4.90
C ALA A 16 -5.28 15.16 -5.05
N LEU A 17 -6.11 15.58 -6.01
CA LEU A 17 -6.38 17.00 -6.26
C LEU A 17 -7.13 17.66 -5.09
N SER A 18 -8.09 16.96 -4.48
CA SER A 18 -8.82 17.46 -3.32
C SER A 18 -7.91 17.60 -2.10
N THR A 19 -7.03 16.63 -1.85
CA THR A 19 -6.06 16.69 -0.76
C THR A 19 -5.12 17.88 -0.95
N ILE A 20 -4.56 18.07 -2.14
CA ILE A 20 -3.68 19.20 -2.46
C ILE A 20 -4.42 20.53 -2.28
N PHE A 21 -5.65 20.63 -2.78
CA PHE A 21 -6.44 21.86 -2.70
C PHE A 21 -6.85 22.22 -1.27
N ILE A 22 -7.38 21.25 -0.51
CA ILE A 22 -7.83 21.45 0.87
C ILE A 22 -6.65 21.80 1.78
N TYR A 23 -5.54 21.05 1.71
CA TYR A 23 -4.37 21.34 2.53
C TYR A 23 -3.67 22.63 2.12
N GLY A 24 -3.57 22.92 0.82
CA GLY A 24 -3.05 24.19 0.32
C GLY A 24 -3.85 25.40 0.82
N ARG A 25 -5.18 25.25 1.00
CA ARG A 25 -6.07 26.27 1.60
C ARG A 25 -5.95 26.39 3.11
N LEU A 26 -5.74 25.28 3.83
CA LEU A 26 -5.74 25.27 5.30
C LEU A 26 -4.41 25.69 5.92
N ILE A 27 -3.28 25.34 5.30
CA ILE A 27 -1.94 25.47 5.92
C ILE A 27 -0.95 26.20 5.01
N GLY A 28 -1.30 26.42 3.73
CA GLY A 28 -0.42 27.03 2.73
C GLY A 28 0.48 25.99 2.04
N PHE A 29 0.70 26.18 0.73
CA PHE A 29 1.47 25.24 -0.10
C PHE A 29 2.92 25.06 0.38
N ASP A 30 3.58 26.12 0.84
CA ASP A 30 4.96 26.03 1.34
C ASP A 30 5.07 25.18 2.60
N VAL A 31 4.11 25.27 3.51
CA VAL A 31 4.09 24.46 4.74
C VAL A 31 3.74 23.02 4.42
N PHE A 32 2.87 22.77 3.43
CA PHE A 32 2.57 21.42 2.95
C PHE A 32 3.84 20.68 2.48
N TRP A 33 4.69 21.34 1.69
CA TRP A 33 5.95 20.77 1.21
C TRP A 33 7.04 20.70 2.29
N ASN A 34 7.07 21.65 3.22
CA ASN A 34 8.06 21.69 4.31
C ASN A 34 7.68 20.85 5.54
N SER A 35 6.44 20.36 5.65
CA SER A 35 5.95 19.50 6.75
C SER A 35 6.38 18.03 6.60
N GLN A 36 7.59 17.80 6.09
CA GLN A 36 8.12 16.46 5.80
C GLN A 36 7.99 15.52 7.01
N PHE A 37 8.23 16.02 8.23
CA PHE A 37 8.06 15.25 9.45
C PHE A 37 6.61 14.77 9.66
N LEU A 38 5.61 15.64 9.51
CA LEU A 38 4.20 15.30 9.67
C LEU A 38 3.75 14.29 8.61
N TRP A 39 4.18 14.49 7.37
CA TRP A 39 3.91 13.57 6.27
C TRP A 39 4.56 12.21 6.50
N SER A 40 5.81 12.16 6.99
CA SER A 40 6.48 10.91 7.38
C SER A 40 5.73 10.18 8.49
N VAL A 41 5.16 10.89 9.48
CA VAL A 41 4.34 10.27 10.53
C VAL A 41 3.03 9.70 9.96
N ILE A 42 2.29 10.48 9.17
CA ILE A 42 1.04 10.04 8.54
C ILE A 42 1.28 8.87 7.58
N LEU A 43 2.33 8.94 6.76
CA LEU A 43 2.77 7.85 5.89
C LEU A 43 3.08 6.59 6.69
N SER A 44 3.81 6.72 7.81
CA SER A 44 4.13 5.58 8.67
C SER A 44 2.88 4.90 9.23
N ILE A 45 1.88 5.67 9.67
CA ILE A 45 0.58 5.13 10.10
C ILE A 45 -0.13 4.46 8.92
N GLY A 46 -0.13 5.09 7.74
CA GLY A 46 -0.68 4.51 6.52
C GLY A 46 -0.03 3.18 6.15
N TRP A 47 1.29 3.07 6.28
CA TRP A 47 2.03 1.83 6.05
C TRP A 47 1.62 0.73 7.04
N VAL A 48 1.41 1.05 8.32
CA VAL A 48 0.92 0.09 9.31
C VAL A 48 -0.45 -0.44 8.91
N VAL A 49 -1.39 0.43 8.52
CA VAL A 49 -2.75 0.03 8.11
C VAL A 49 -2.70 -0.89 6.89
N VAL A 50 -1.88 -0.54 5.88
CA VAL A 50 -1.73 -1.37 4.67
C VAL A 50 -1.11 -2.73 5.01
N ALA A 51 -0.07 -2.76 5.84
CA ALA A 51 0.56 -4.01 6.28
C ALA A 51 -0.44 -4.91 7.04
N LEU A 52 -1.20 -4.34 7.98
CA LEU A 52 -2.27 -5.05 8.69
C LEU A 52 -3.34 -5.60 7.74
N GLY A 53 -3.71 -4.85 6.70
CA GLY A 53 -4.62 -5.31 5.66
C GLY A 53 -4.11 -6.58 4.95
N TYR A 54 -2.83 -6.62 4.58
CA TYR A 54 -2.24 -7.82 3.95
C TYR A 54 -2.08 -8.99 4.90
N TYR A 55 -1.70 -8.74 6.17
CA TYR A 55 -1.69 -9.78 7.20
C TYR A 55 -3.09 -10.36 7.43
N HIS A 56 -4.12 -9.51 7.51
CA HIS A 56 -5.50 -9.92 7.67
C HIS A 56 -5.98 -10.73 6.46
N GLN A 57 -5.66 -10.31 5.23
CA GLN A 57 -5.95 -11.07 4.02
C GLN A 57 -5.27 -12.46 4.07
N GLY A 58 -3.97 -12.52 4.42
CA GLY A 58 -3.25 -13.79 4.56
C GLY A 58 -3.87 -14.70 5.62
N TRP A 59 -4.32 -14.12 6.75
CA TRP A 59 -5.00 -14.86 7.82
C TRP A 59 -6.36 -15.42 7.38
N LEU A 60 -7.16 -14.65 6.64
CA LEU A 60 -8.45 -15.12 6.10
C LEU A 60 -8.26 -16.27 5.11
N VAL A 61 -7.20 -16.23 4.30
CA VAL A 61 -6.85 -17.32 3.38
C VAL A 61 -6.36 -18.53 4.16
N HIS A 62 -5.52 -18.34 5.19
CA HIS A 62 -5.02 -19.40 6.06
C HIS A 62 -6.17 -20.16 6.76
N THR A 63 -7.21 -19.45 7.18
CA THR A 63 -8.40 -20.00 7.83
C THR A 63 -9.45 -20.54 6.84
N SER A 64 -9.09 -20.74 5.57
CA SER A 64 -9.93 -21.30 4.51
C SER A 64 -11.21 -20.50 4.19
N ARG A 65 -11.31 -19.24 4.62
CA ARG A 65 -12.53 -18.43 4.42
C ARG A 65 -12.63 -17.76 3.05
N SER A 66 -11.53 -17.66 2.28
CA SER A 66 -11.49 -16.78 1.09
C SER A 66 -10.54 -17.23 -0.04
N ALA A 67 -10.04 -18.47 -0.04
CA ALA A 67 -8.95 -18.84 -0.96
C ALA A 67 -9.33 -18.85 -2.47
N ASP A 68 -10.60 -19.07 -2.84
CA ASP A 68 -10.99 -19.33 -4.23
C ASP A 68 -11.03 -18.11 -5.15
N HIS A 69 -11.17 -16.91 -4.58
CA HIS A 69 -11.31 -15.68 -5.38
C HIS A 69 -10.23 -14.63 -5.07
N VAL A 70 -9.25 -14.97 -4.22
CA VAL A 70 -8.17 -14.03 -3.88
C VAL A 70 -7.11 -14.02 -4.99
N SER A 71 -7.00 -12.87 -5.63
CA SER A 71 -6.03 -12.61 -6.69
C SER A 71 -4.62 -12.44 -6.12
N VAL A 72 -3.66 -13.15 -6.72
CA VAL A 72 -2.22 -13.03 -6.43
C VAL A 72 -1.64 -11.76 -7.06
N VAL A 73 -2.27 -11.26 -8.13
CA VAL A 73 -1.75 -10.16 -8.96
C VAL A 73 -1.58 -8.87 -8.18
N LEU A 74 -2.58 -8.49 -7.36
CA LEU A 74 -2.54 -7.24 -6.61
C LEU A 74 -1.45 -7.25 -5.52
N PRO A 75 -1.36 -8.26 -4.64
CA PRO A 75 -0.24 -8.36 -3.70
C PRO A 75 1.13 -8.36 -4.41
N THR A 76 1.29 -9.07 -5.53
CA THR A 76 2.55 -9.05 -6.30
C THR A 76 2.88 -7.66 -6.86
N ALA A 77 1.90 -6.94 -7.41
CA ALA A 77 2.11 -5.58 -7.90
C ALA A 77 2.53 -4.63 -6.76
N VAL A 78 1.89 -4.76 -5.59
CA VAL A 78 2.26 -3.97 -4.42
C VAL A 78 3.65 -4.31 -3.91
N PHE A 79 4.05 -5.59 -3.93
CA PHE A 79 5.43 -5.99 -3.61
C PHE A 79 6.47 -5.24 -4.45
N ILE A 80 6.26 -5.20 -5.77
CA ILE A 80 7.15 -4.52 -6.72
C ILE A 80 7.22 -3.02 -6.43
N VAL A 81 6.07 -2.37 -6.21
CA VAL A 81 6.02 -0.93 -5.88
C VAL A 81 6.78 -0.64 -4.58
N GLN A 82 6.61 -1.47 -3.55
CA GLN A 82 7.31 -1.28 -2.28
C GLN A 82 8.83 -1.52 -2.42
N CYS A 83 9.28 -2.45 -3.27
CA CYS A 83 10.71 -2.57 -3.58
C CYS A 83 11.28 -1.29 -4.22
N ILE A 84 10.53 -0.65 -5.13
CA ILE A 84 10.93 0.65 -5.71
C ILE A 84 10.97 1.74 -4.63
N LEU A 85 9.96 1.79 -3.77
CA LEU A 85 9.90 2.76 -2.67
C LEU A 85 11.02 2.56 -1.64
N PHE A 86 11.43 1.31 -1.38
CA PHE A 86 12.58 0.99 -0.54
C PHE A 86 13.88 1.54 -1.13
N ILE A 87 14.14 1.30 -2.42
CA ILE A 87 15.33 1.83 -3.11
C ILE A 87 15.32 3.36 -3.11
N LYS A 88 14.16 3.96 -3.39
CA LYS A 88 13.97 5.42 -3.31
C LYS A 88 14.25 5.93 -1.89
N GLY A 89 13.74 5.25 -0.87
CA GLY A 89 13.96 5.59 0.53
C GLY A 89 15.43 5.58 0.90
N ILE A 90 16.20 4.57 0.47
CA ILE A 90 17.65 4.52 0.67
C ILE A 90 18.33 5.70 -0.04
N TYR A 91 18.00 5.94 -1.30
CA TYR A 91 18.64 6.99 -2.11
C TYR A 91 18.45 8.40 -1.51
N TYR A 92 17.26 8.69 -0.97
CA TYR A 92 16.94 9.99 -0.37
C TYR A 92 17.08 10.03 1.16
N GLY A 93 17.54 8.95 1.80
CA GLY A 93 17.66 8.87 3.26
C GLY A 93 16.32 8.95 4.02
N ASP A 94 15.21 8.56 3.38
CA ASP A 94 13.87 8.63 3.96
C ASP A 94 13.52 7.34 4.71
N TRP A 95 13.71 7.36 6.03
CA TRP A 95 13.41 6.24 6.91
C TRP A 95 11.94 5.84 6.94
N SER A 96 11.00 6.75 6.68
CA SER A 96 9.57 6.41 6.63
C SER A 96 9.27 5.51 5.44
N LEU A 97 9.85 5.81 4.27
CA LEU A 97 9.73 4.96 3.09
C LEU A 97 10.41 3.62 3.28
N ILE A 98 11.59 3.60 3.89
CA ILE A 98 12.34 2.36 4.15
C ILE A 98 11.54 1.44 5.07
N ILE A 99 11.12 1.94 6.24
CA ILE A 99 10.38 1.14 7.24
C ILE A 99 9.02 0.73 6.69
N GLY A 100 8.33 1.65 6.02
CA GLY A 100 7.03 1.39 5.39
C GLY A 100 7.10 0.27 4.36
N ALA A 101 8.08 0.34 3.46
CA ALA A 101 8.26 -0.66 2.42
C ALA A 101 8.58 -2.05 2.99
N VAL A 102 9.47 -2.13 3.99
CA VAL A 102 9.80 -3.40 4.65
C VAL A 102 8.56 -4.01 5.32
N MET A 103 7.83 -3.22 6.09
CA MET A 103 6.67 -3.68 6.84
C MET A 103 5.49 -4.08 5.95
N VAL A 104 5.21 -3.31 4.89
CA VAL A 104 4.16 -3.68 3.93
C VAL A 104 4.57 -4.95 3.17
N ASN A 105 5.84 -5.05 2.75
CA ASN A 105 6.32 -6.25 2.05
C ASN A 105 6.27 -7.51 2.91
N SER A 106 6.53 -7.43 4.21
CA SER A 106 6.40 -8.61 5.08
C SER A 106 4.95 -9.13 5.14
N GLY A 107 3.97 -8.23 5.22
CA GLY A 107 2.55 -8.57 5.14
C GLY A 107 2.15 -9.14 3.78
N VAL A 108 2.61 -8.52 2.69
CA VAL A 108 2.36 -8.97 1.31
C VAL A 108 2.92 -10.36 1.06
N VAL A 109 4.18 -10.62 1.46
CA VAL A 109 4.82 -11.93 1.33
C VAL A 109 4.07 -13.00 2.13
N PHE A 110 3.64 -12.67 3.36
CA PHE A 110 2.81 -13.59 4.15
C PHE A 110 1.48 -13.90 3.44
N SER A 111 0.80 -12.88 2.91
CA SER A 111 -0.45 -13.06 2.16
C SER A 111 -0.27 -13.94 0.94
N LEU A 112 0.75 -13.66 0.12
CA LEU A 112 1.13 -14.44 -1.06
C LEU A 112 1.42 -15.90 -0.69
N TYR A 113 2.21 -16.12 0.36
CA TYR A 113 2.53 -17.47 0.83
C TYR A 113 1.26 -18.27 1.18
N GLN A 114 0.33 -17.67 1.93
CA GLN A 114 -0.91 -18.36 2.30
C GLN A 114 -1.80 -18.63 1.08
N ILE A 115 -1.86 -17.71 0.11
CA ILE A 115 -2.62 -17.91 -1.13
C ILE A 115 -2.03 -19.06 -1.96
N VAL A 116 -0.72 -19.07 -2.18
CA VAL A 116 -0.05 -20.12 -2.97
C VAL A 116 -0.20 -21.48 -2.27
N ARG A 117 0.01 -21.54 -0.96
CA ARG A 117 -0.18 -22.76 -0.17
C ARG A 117 -1.62 -23.27 -0.26
N ALA A 118 -2.62 -22.39 -0.10
CA ALA A 118 -4.02 -22.79 -0.16
C ALA A 118 -4.43 -23.31 -1.55
N LYS A 119 -3.85 -22.74 -2.62
CA LYS A 119 -4.07 -23.24 -3.99
C LYS A 119 -3.38 -24.58 -4.24
N HIS A 120 -2.16 -24.77 -3.73
CA HIS A 120 -1.43 -26.01 -3.91
C HIS A 120 -2.10 -27.20 -3.19
N ILE A 121 -2.68 -27.00 -2.01
CA ILE A 121 -3.39 -28.05 -1.26
C ILE A 121 -4.70 -28.48 -1.95
N ARG A 122 -5.29 -27.62 -2.81
CA ARG A 122 -6.58 -27.89 -3.47
C ARG A 122 -6.43 -28.54 -4.85
N GLN A 123 -5.22 -28.61 -5.40
CA GLN A 123 -4.90 -29.30 -6.66
C GLN A 123 -4.49 -30.75 -6.38
#